data_AF-A0A4D4JXA2-F1
#
_entry.id   AF-A0A4D4JXA2-F1
#
_cell.length_a   1.000
_cell.length_b   1.000
_cell.length_c   1.000
_cell.angle_alpha   90.00
_cell.angle_beta   90.00
_cell.angle_gamma   90.00
#
_symmetry.space_group_name_H-M   'P 1'
#
loop_
_entity.id
_entity.type
_entity.pdbx_description
1 polymer ?
#
loop_
_entity_poly.entity_id
_entity_poly.type
_entity_poly.pdbx_seq_one_letter_code
_entity_poly.pdbx_strand_id
1 'polypeptide(L)'
;MDALHWWRQGDAVTQGAALVLLAMSVASWVVIVWKLRLMRQAVTDVARCTAAFWQAPSMDLAAQRLQSFDRSALVLPLVIAANSIASPAVQDIPASLATAGSLSQRLTRVLRDALHDVLGRLQFGQVLLATVGSTAPFVGLLGTVWGIYHALTAMAGAGQITIDRVSGPVGEALVMTAAGLAVAIPAVLAYNVFGRLIGRIEADLEGFARDLRELLIDTAPVQSLAGSTEGLGNASRPAAGPSQDGPAPLGSVGA
;
A
#
# COMPACT_ATOMS: atom_id res chain seq x y z
N MET A 1 -36.49 -24.08 -26.87
CA MET A 1 -37.35 -23.69 -25.73
C MET A 1 -36.73 -22.44 -25.16
N ASP A 2 -37.35 -21.30 -25.44
CA ASP A 2 -36.67 -20.00 -25.45
C ASP A 2 -36.42 -19.48 -24.03
N ALA A 3 -35.19 -19.01 -23.77
CA ALA A 3 -34.83 -18.34 -22.50
C ALA A 3 -35.76 -17.15 -22.17
N LEU A 4 -36.43 -16.60 -23.18
CA LEU A 4 -37.45 -15.54 -23.07
C LEU A 4 -38.76 -16.00 -22.42
N HIS A 5 -39.15 -17.27 -22.56
CA HIS A 5 -40.30 -17.85 -21.85
C HIS A 5 -40.01 -17.99 -20.35
N TRP A 6 -38.80 -18.43 -20.01
CA TRP A 6 -38.29 -18.52 -18.64
C TRP A 6 -38.25 -17.17 -17.92
N TRP A 7 -37.83 -16.10 -18.63
CA TRP A 7 -37.84 -14.73 -18.11
C TRP A 7 -39.25 -14.12 -17.97
N ARG A 8 -40.29 -14.71 -18.57
CA ARG A 8 -41.67 -14.25 -18.33
C ARG A 8 -42.40 -15.02 -17.23
N GLN A 9 -41.89 -16.19 -16.84
CA GLN A 9 -42.46 -17.03 -15.77
C GLN A 9 -41.67 -16.95 -14.46
N GLY A 10 -40.39 -16.61 -14.49
CA GLY A 10 -39.57 -16.46 -13.28
C GLY A 10 -40.04 -15.27 -12.46
N ASP A 11 -40.31 -15.51 -11.18
CA ASP A 11 -40.63 -14.47 -10.21
C ASP A 11 -39.54 -13.37 -10.17
N ALA A 12 -39.93 -12.11 -10.00
CA ALA A 12 -39.03 -10.94 -10.11
C ALA A 12 -37.78 -11.04 -9.21
N VAL A 13 -37.92 -11.71 -8.05
CA VAL A 13 -36.84 -11.93 -7.09
C VAL A 13 -35.77 -12.89 -7.64
N THR A 14 -36.18 -14.00 -8.28
CA THR A 14 -35.25 -14.99 -8.85
C THR A 14 -34.45 -14.38 -10.00
N GLN A 15 -35.11 -13.59 -10.85
CA GLN A 15 -34.45 -12.87 -11.94
C GLN A 15 -33.47 -11.82 -11.43
N GLY A 16 -33.87 -11.07 -10.39
CA GLY A 16 -33.01 -10.12 -9.70
C GLY A 16 -31.76 -10.79 -9.13
N ALA A 17 -31.92 -11.91 -8.42
CA ALA A 17 -30.80 -12.67 -7.87
C ALA A 17 -29.84 -13.18 -8.96
N ALA A 18 -30.37 -13.73 -10.07
CA ALA A 18 -29.56 -14.15 -11.21
C ALA A 18 -28.80 -12.98 -11.85
N LEU A 19 -29.43 -11.82 -12.02
CA LEU A 19 -28.81 -10.63 -12.59
C LEU A 19 -27.69 -10.10 -11.69
N VAL A 20 -27.91 -10.08 -10.37
CA VAL A 20 -26.90 -9.69 -9.39
C VAL A 20 -25.71 -10.65 -9.44
N LEU A 21 -25.94 -11.96 -9.44
CA LEU A 21 -24.87 -12.95 -9.59
C LEU A 21 -24.09 -12.77 -10.89
N LEU A 22 -24.77 -12.52 -12.00
CA LEU A 22 -24.13 -12.25 -13.28
C LEU A 22 -23.26 -10.99 -13.22
N ALA A 23 -23.78 -9.90 -12.65
CA ALA A 23 -23.03 -8.65 -12.48
C ALA A 23 -21.78 -8.84 -11.59
N MET A 24 -21.93 -9.56 -10.47
CA MET A 24 -20.82 -9.92 -9.58
C MET A 24 -19.77 -10.78 -10.30
N SER A 25 -20.21 -11.74 -11.12
CA SER A 25 -19.33 -12.59 -11.92
C SER A 25 -18.50 -11.76 -12.90
N VAL A 26 -19.15 -10.93 -13.73
CA VAL A 26 -18.48 -10.09 -14.71
C VAL A 26 -17.51 -9.12 -14.03
N ALA A 27 -17.95 -8.44 -12.97
CA ALA A 27 -17.10 -7.51 -12.23
C ALA A 27 -15.87 -8.22 -11.63
N SER A 28 -16.04 -9.42 -11.06
CA SER A 28 -14.94 -10.21 -10.50
C SER A 28 -13.93 -10.62 -11.59
N TRP A 29 -14.39 -11.12 -12.74
CA TRP A 29 -13.53 -11.53 -13.84
C TRP A 29 -12.75 -10.38 -14.46
N VAL A 30 -13.40 -9.21 -14.63
CA VAL A 30 -12.71 -7.99 -15.11
C VAL A 30 -11.57 -7.62 -14.16
N VAL A 31 -11.84 -7.58 -12.85
CA VAL A 31 -10.81 -7.28 -11.84
C VAL A 31 -9.72 -8.36 -11.85
N ILE A 32 -10.06 -9.65 -11.94
CA ILE A 32 -9.10 -10.75 -11.95
C ILE A 32 -8.13 -10.62 -13.13
N VAL A 33 -8.64 -10.46 -14.34
CA VAL A 33 -7.81 -10.41 -15.55
C VAL A 33 -6.91 -9.17 -15.57
N TRP A 34 -7.48 -8.00 -15.22
CA TRP A 34 -6.72 -6.76 -15.13
C TRP A 34 -5.63 -6.86 -14.06
N LYS A 35 -5.98 -7.30 -12.85
CA LYS A 35 -5.06 -7.40 -11.71
C LYS A 35 -3.98 -8.46 -11.92
N LEU A 36 -4.28 -9.55 -12.63
CA LEU A 36 -3.29 -10.56 -12.99
C LEU A 36 -2.17 -9.99 -13.88
N ARG A 37 -2.52 -9.15 -14.86
CA ARG A 37 -1.53 -8.48 -15.71
C ARG A 37 -0.70 -7.48 -14.92
N LEU A 38 -1.37 -6.63 -14.14
CA LEU A 38 -0.72 -5.66 -13.26
C LEU A 38 0.27 -6.34 -12.30
N MET A 39 -0.13 -7.43 -11.65
CA MET A 39 0.69 -8.09 -10.64
C MET A 39 1.92 -8.80 -11.24
N ARG A 40 1.76 -9.45 -12.39
CA ARG A 40 2.89 -10.07 -13.11
C ARG A 40 3.94 -9.02 -13.50
N GLN A 41 3.47 -7.87 -13.94
CA GLN A 41 4.33 -6.76 -14.29
C GLN A 41 4.99 -6.16 -13.04
N ALA A 42 4.22 -5.88 -11.98
CA ALA A 42 4.68 -5.31 -10.73
C ALA A 42 5.84 -6.09 -10.10
N VAL A 43 5.71 -7.41 -9.97
CA VAL A 43 6.76 -8.26 -9.38
C VAL A 43 8.07 -8.16 -10.16
N THR A 44 7.99 -8.14 -11.50
CA THR A 44 9.18 -8.06 -12.36
C THR A 44 9.76 -6.65 -12.38
N ASP A 45 8.91 -5.62 -12.34
CA ASP A 45 9.32 -4.22 -12.38
C ASP A 45 10.00 -3.82 -11.07
N VAL A 46 9.49 -4.22 -9.90
CA VAL A 46 10.12 -3.93 -8.59
C VAL A 46 11.54 -4.47 -8.53
N ALA A 47 11.73 -5.77 -8.82
CA ALA A 47 13.07 -6.37 -8.78
C ALA A 47 14.06 -5.69 -9.73
N ARG A 48 13.63 -5.36 -10.96
CA ARG A 48 14.48 -4.67 -11.94
C ARG A 48 14.77 -3.22 -11.56
N CYS A 49 13.77 -2.48 -11.08
CA CYS A 49 13.94 -1.09 -10.68
C CYS A 49 14.86 -0.95 -9.46
N THR A 50 14.70 -1.82 -8.47
CA THR A 50 15.60 -1.89 -7.31
C THR A 50 17.03 -2.18 -7.74
N ALA A 51 17.25 -3.17 -8.61
CA ALA A 51 18.60 -3.46 -9.14
C ALA A 51 19.18 -2.29 -9.95
N ALA A 52 18.37 -1.64 -10.80
CA ALA A 52 18.80 -0.49 -11.60
C ALA A 52 19.12 0.74 -10.74
N PHE A 53 18.38 0.93 -9.64
CA PHE A 53 18.64 1.98 -8.65
C PHE A 53 20.01 1.78 -8.00
N TRP A 54 20.31 0.58 -7.50
CA TRP A 54 21.60 0.30 -6.83
C TRP A 54 22.81 0.34 -7.76
N GLN A 55 22.60 0.23 -9.07
CA GLN A 55 23.65 0.39 -10.09
C GLN A 55 23.78 1.83 -10.60
N ALA A 56 22.97 2.77 -10.11
CA ALA A 56 23.02 4.16 -10.52
C ALA A 56 24.11 4.92 -9.74
N PRO A 57 24.92 5.76 -10.41
CA PRO A 57 25.96 6.57 -9.78
C PRO A 57 25.43 7.75 -8.95
N SER A 58 24.16 8.13 -9.11
CA SER A 58 23.52 9.21 -8.36
C SER A 58 22.01 9.03 -8.28
N MET A 59 21.38 9.65 -7.27
CA MET A 59 19.92 9.66 -7.06
C MET A 59 19.16 10.23 -8.25
N ASP A 60 19.64 11.33 -8.84
CA ASP A 60 18.97 11.98 -9.98
C ASP A 60 19.02 11.08 -11.23
N LEU A 61 20.15 10.42 -11.49
CA LEU A 61 20.26 9.50 -12.62
C LEU A 61 19.47 8.21 -12.36
N ALA A 62 19.38 7.77 -11.10
CA ALA A 62 18.53 6.65 -10.70
C ALA A 62 17.05 6.98 -10.99
N ALA A 63 16.56 8.14 -10.56
CA ALA A 63 15.20 8.58 -10.81
C ALA A 63 14.88 8.67 -12.31
N GLN A 64 15.79 9.22 -13.12
CA GLN A 64 15.64 9.27 -14.58
C GLN A 64 15.58 7.88 -15.22
N ARG A 65 16.46 6.95 -14.80
CA ARG A 65 16.42 5.56 -15.31
C ARG A 65 15.10 4.89 -14.94
N LEU A 66 14.65 5.06 -13.69
CA LEU A 66 13.42 4.45 -13.19
C LEU A 66 12.17 4.95 -13.93
N GLN A 67 12.13 6.18 -14.45
CA GLN A 67 10.99 6.67 -15.26
C GLN A 67 10.70 5.78 -16.49
N SER A 68 11.73 5.16 -17.08
CA SER A 68 11.57 4.29 -18.25
C SER A 68 11.23 2.83 -17.89
N PHE A 69 11.64 2.37 -16.70
CA PHE A 69 11.51 0.99 -16.27
C PHE A 69 10.33 0.74 -15.32
N ASP A 70 9.94 1.72 -14.51
CA ASP A 70 8.89 1.61 -13.50
C ASP A 70 7.51 1.95 -14.06
N ARG A 71 7.04 1.14 -15.00
CA ARG A 71 5.70 1.30 -15.62
C ARG A 71 4.56 1.19 -14.61
N SER A 72 4.79 0.47 -13.51
CA SER A 72 3.81 0.28 -12.44
C SER A 72 3.82 1.43 -11.42
N ALA A 73 4.85 2.29 -11.47
CA ALA A 73 5.09 3.39 -10.55
C ALA A 73 5.06 2.93 -9.09
N LEU A 74 5.93 1.96 -8.76
CA LEU A 74 6.02 1.33 -7.44
C LEU A 74 7.27 1.74 -6.67
N VAL A 75 8.40 1.92 -7.37
CA VAL A 75 9.70 2.23 -6.76
C VAL A 75 10.03 3.72 -6.95
N LEU A 76 9.71 4.27 -8.12
CA LEU A 76 9.97 5.66 -8.48
C LEU A 76 9.34 6.66 -7.49
N PRO A 77 8.09 6.50 -7.01
CA PRO A 77 7.51 7.42 -6.03
C PRO A 77 8.32 7.49 -4.72
N LEU A 78 8.88 6.36 -4.26
CA LEU A 78 9.72 6.32 -3.06
C LEU A 78 11.03 7.07 -3.27
N VAL A 79 11.66 6.90 -4.44
CA VAL A 79 12.91 7.61 -4.80
C VAL A 79 12.67 9.11 -4.89
N ILE A 80 11.59 9.54 -5.56
CA ILE A 80 11.22 10.96 -5.66
C ILE A 80 10.93 11.54 -4.28
N ALA A 81 10.16 10.83 -3.45
CA ALA A 81 9.82 11.26 -2.10
C ALA A 81 11.09 11.45 -1.24
N ALA A 82 12.03 10.50 -1.29
CA ALA A 82 13.30 10.63 -0.58
C ALA A 82 14.16 11.79 -1.10
N ASN A 83 14.29 11.93 -2.42
CA ASN A 83 15.10 12.99 -3.03
C ASN A 83 14.57 14.39 -2.69
N SER A 84 13.24 14.54 -2.58
CA SER A 84 12.60 15.81 -2.23
C SER A 84 12.89 16.31 -0.81
N ILE A 85 13.43 15.47 0.07
CA ILE A 85 13.79 15.84 1.44
C ILE A 85 15.31 15.94 1.62
N ALA A 86 16.09 15.17 0.86
CA ALA A 86 17.54 15.17 0.96
C ALA A 86 18.24 16.20 0.07
N SER A 87 17.56 16.72 -0.95
CA SER A 87 18.15 17.71 -1.85
C SER A 87 18.51 18.99 -1.09
N PRO A 88 19.75 19.51 -1.21
CA PRO A 88 20.18 20.72 -0.52
C PRO A 88 19.38 21.98 -0.93
N ALA A 89 18.76 21.97 -2.11
CA ALA A 89 17.85 23.04 -2.57
C ALA A 89 16.59 23.22 -1.70
N VAL A 90 16.29 22.26 -0.81
CA VAL A 90 15.13 22.24 0.09
C VAL A 90 15.44 22.97 1.42
N GLN A 91 16.69 23.41 1.61
CA GLN A 91 17.14 24.10 2.84
C GLN A 91 16.55 25.52 2.99
N ASP A 92 16.08 26.13 1.90
CA ASP A 92 15.46 27.48 1.92
C ASP A 92 13.93 27.47 2.18
N ILE A 93 13.35 26.32 2.56
CA ILE A 93 11.92 26.23 2.84
C ILE A 93 11.61 26.84 4.23
N PRO A 94 10.58 27.71 4.35
CA PRO A 94 10.16 28.28 5.62
C PRO A 94 9.96 27.22 6.71
N ALA A 95 10.34 27.56 7.94
CA ALA A 95 10.13 26.69 9.09
C ALA A 95 8.65 26.33 9.23
N SER A 96 8.35 25.04 9.15
CA SER A 96 6.99 24.48 9.25
C SER A 96 7.04 23.17 10.03
N LEU A 97 5.89 22.68 10.48
CA LEU A 97 5.81 21.34 11.09
C LEU A 97 6.29 20.23 10.14
N ALA A 98 6.23 20.46 8.82
CA ALA A 98 6.73 19.52 7.81
C ALA A 98 8.27 19.52 7.69
N THR A 99 8.94 20.62 8.03
CA THR A 99 10.41 20.73 8.05
C THR A 99 11.00 20.50 9.44
N ALA A 100 10.17 20.45 10.48
CA ALA A 100 10.56 20.08 11.84
C ALA A 100 10.99 18.60 11.96
N GLY A 101 11.88 18.33 12.92
CA GLY A 101 12.43 17.00 13.19
C GLY A 101 13.74 16.70 12.45
N SER A 102 14.39 15.59 12.83
CA SER A 102 15.63 15.15 12.18
C SER A 102 15.39 14.70 10.73
N LEU A 103 16.45 14.70 9.91
CA LEU A 103 16.38 14.18 8.54
C LEU A 103 15.80 12.75 8.50
N SER A 104 16.19 11.90 9.46
CA SER A 104 15.68 10.54 9.60
C SER A 104 14.17 10.48 9.83
N GLN A 105 13.61 11.37 10.67
CA GLN A 105 12.18 11.45 10.90
C GLN A 105 11.43 11.96 9.67
N ARG A 106 11.96 12.97 8.97
CA ARG A 106 11.36 13.50 7.74
C ARG A 106 11.36 12.45 6.63
N LEU A 107 12.46 11.74 6.42
CA LEU A 107 12.58 10.64 5.45
C LEU A 107 11.60 9.52 5.76
N THR A 108 11.52 9.09 7.03
CA THR A 108 10.58 8.03 7.44
C THR A 108 9.14 8.40 7.10
N ARG A 109 8.74 9.66 7.33
CA ARG A 109 7.40 10.14 7.03
C ARG A 109 7.11 10.12 5.53
N VAL A 110 7.93 10.77 4.70
CA VAL A 110 7.67 10.83 3.25
C VAL A 110 7.74 9.46 2.57
N LEU A 111 8.64 8.58 3.03
CA LEU A 111 8.75 7.22 2.50
C LEU A 111 7.55 6.36 2.89
N ARG A 112 7.08 6.48 4.14
CA ARG A 112 5.85 5.82 4.59
C ARG A 112 4.66 6.31 3.80
N ASP A 113 4.52 7.62 3.61
CA ASP A 113 3.39 8.19 2.88
C ASP A 113 3.39 7.73 1.41
N ALA A 114 4.56 7.76 0.75
CA ALA A 114 4.73 7.23 -0.61
C ALA A 114 4.43 5.72 -0.71
N LEU A 115 4.86 4.93 0.28
CA LEU A 115 4.55 3.50 0.34
C LEU A 115 3.04 3.27 0.47
N HIS A 116 2.34 4.01 1.34
CA HIS A 116 0.89 3.88 1.50
C HIS A 116 0.14 4.20 0.21
N ASP A 117 0.54 5.25 -0.51
CA ASP A 117 -0.08 5.60 -1.79
C ASP A 117 0.10 4.49 -2.84
N VAL A 118 1.30 3.90 -2.90
CA VAL A 118 1.60 2.78 -3.81
C VAL A 118 0.79 1.54 -3.44
N LEU A 119 0.74 1.18 -2.14
CA LEU A 119 -0.02 0.03 -1.65
C LEU A 119 -1.53 0.22 -1.85
N GLY A 120 -2.06 1.42 -1.64
CA GLY A 120 -3.46 1.74 -1.90
C GLY A 120 -3.85 1.44 -3.36
N ARG A 121 -2.99 1.79 -4.31
CA ARG A 121 -3.17 1.45 -5.74
C ARG A 121 -3.13 -0.06 -5.98
N LEU A 122 -2.23 -0.79 -5.34
CA LEU A 122 -2.15 -2.26 -5.43
C LEU A 122 -3.36 -2.97 -4.83
N GLN A 123 -3.93 -2.41 -3.76
CA GLN A 123 -5.08 -2.97 -3.05
C GLN A 123 -6.40 -2.75 -3.82
N PHE A 124 -6.43 -1.86 -4.81
CA PHE A 124 -7.62 -1.61 -5.62
C PHE A 124 -8.24 -2.91 -6.18
N GLY A 125 -9.56 -3.05 -6.03
CA GLY A 125 -10.31 -4.26 -6.42
C GLY A 125 -10.23 -5.44 -5.45
N GLN A 126 -9.38 -5.42 -4.39
CA GLN A 126 -9.43 -6.48 -3.35
C GLN A 126 -10.75 -6.49 -2.61
N VAL A 127 -11.27 -5.31 -2.24
CA VAL A 127 -12.55 -5.20 -1.53
C VAL A 127 -13.67 -5.82 -2.37
N LEU A 128 -13.71 -5.53 -3.68
CA LEU A 128 -14.70 -6.12 -4.58
C LEU A 128 -14.61 -7.65 -4.60
N LEU A 129 -13.42 -8.22 -4.77
CA LEU A 129 -13.24 -9.67 -4.78
C LEU A 129 -13.60 -10.32 -3.44
N ALA A 130 -13.26 -9.69 -2.32
CA ALA A 130 -13.61 -10.15 -0.99
C ALA A 130 -15.12 -10.13 -0.77
N THR A 131 -15.78 -9.02 -1.12
CA THR A 131 -17.23 -8.87 -1.01
C THR A 131 -17.96 -9.85 -1.92
N VAL A 132 -17.56 -9.97 -3.19
CA VAL A 132 -18.18 -10.95 -4.11
C VAL A 132 -18.00 -12.37 -3.61
N GLY A 133 -16.79 -12.72 -3.17
CA GLY A 133 -16.47 -14.03 -2.63
C GLY A 133 -17.29 -14.41 -1.39
N SER A 134 -17.59 -13.45 -0.52
CA SER A 134 -18.39 -13.71 0.70
C SER A 134 -19.90 -13.62 0.46
N THR A 135 -20.37 -12.78 -0.45
CA THR A 135 -21.81 -12.50 -0.62
C THR A 135 -22.48 -13.32 -1.72
N ALA A 136 -21.76 -13.72 -2.78
CA ALA A 136 -22.35 -14.47 -3.90
C ALA A 136 -23.04 -15.80 -3.49
N PRO A 137 -22.50 -16.60 -2.55
CA PRO A 137 -23.18 -17.83 -2.11
C PRO A 137 -24.55 -17.53 -1.47
N PHE A 138 -24.67 -16.43 -0.72
CA PHE A 138 -25.91 -16.04 -0.07
C PHE A 138 -26.95 -15.52 -1.07
N VAL A 139 -26.52 -14.83 -2.13
CA VAL A 139 -27.40 -14.45 -3.24
C VAL A 139 -27.94 -15.71 -3.95
N GLY A 140 -27.08 -16.71 -4.15
CA GLY A 140 -27.47 -18.01 -4.73
C GLY A 140 -28.47 -18.77 -3.86
N LEU A 141 -28.22 -18.81 -2.55
CA LEU A 141 -29.10 -19.38 -1.54
C LEU A 141 -30.48 -18.68 -1.55
N LEU A 142 -30.49 -17.34 -1.54
CA LEU A 142 -31.72 -16.54 -1.56
C LEU A 142 -32.60 -16.90 -2.77
N GLY A 143 -32.02 -16.95 -3.97
CA GLY A 143 -32.78 -17.29 -5.16
C GLY A 143 -33.26 -18.75 -5.17
N THR A 144 -32.55 -19.66 -4.51
CA THR A 144 -32.99 -21.06 -4.33
C THR A 144 -34.19 -21.13 -3.38
N VAL A 145 -34.11 -20.46 -2.23
CA VAL A 145 -35.19 -20.41 -1.23
C VAL A 145 -36.45 -19.80 -1.86
N TRP A 146 -36.31 -18.71 -2.59
CA TRP A 146 -37.44 -18.08 -3.28
C TRP A 146 -38.02 -18.95 -4.38
N GLY A 147 -37.18 -19.60 -5.19
CA GLY A 147 -37.62 -20.51 -6.25
C GLY A 147 -38.44 -21.67 -5.70
N ILE A 148 -37.98 -22.32 -4.63
CA ILE A 148 -38.71 -23.40 -3.96
C ILE A 148 -40.02 -22.88 -3.36
N TYR A 149 -40.00 -21.71 -2.71
CA TYR A 149 -41.20 -21.09 -2.15
C TYR A 149 -42.28 -20.87 -3.22
N HIS A 150 -41.92 -20.27 -4.36
CA HIS A 150 -42.87 -20.00 -5.44
C HIS A 150 -43.41 -21.29 -6.07
N ALA A 151 -42.56 -22.30 -6.24
CA ALA A 151 -42.99 -23.60 -6.75
C ALA A 151 -44.05 -24.25 -5.84
N LEU A 152 -43.82 -24.25 -4.53
CA LEU A 152 -44.73 -24.83 -3.56
C LEU A 152 -46.06 -24.07 -3.46
N THR A 153 -46.05 -22.73 -3.50
CA THR A 153 -47.27 -21.92 -3.47
C THR A 153 -48.12 -22.11 -4.73
N ALA A 154 -47.50 -22.18 -5.91
CA ALA A 154 -48.20 -22.48 -7.17
C ALA A 154 -48.88 -23.86 -7.14
N MET A 155 -48.20 -24.88 -6.60
CA MET A 155 -48.76 -26.22 -6.45
C MET A 155 -49.90 -26.28 -5.42
N ALA A 156 -49.76 -25.57 -4.30
CA ALA A 156 -50.80 -25.48 -3.28
C ALA A 156 -52.08 -24.83 -3.84
N GLY A 157 -51.95 -23.78 -4.65
CA GLY A 157 -53.09 -23.16 -5.33
C GLY A 157 -53.79 -24.05 -6.35
N ALA A 158 -53.08 -25.00 -6.95
CA ALA A 158 -53.62 -25.97 -7.92
C ALA A 158 -54.24 -27.22 -7.26
N GLY A 159 -54.12 -27.40 -5.94
CA GLY A 159 -54.71 -28.53 -5.20
C GLY A 159 -54.14 -29.91 -5.54
N GLN A 160 -53.04 -29.99 -6.30
CA GLN A 160 -52.41 -31.25 -6.73
C GLN A 160 -50.91 -31.23 -6.41
N ILE A 161 -50.56 -31.76 -5.24
CA ILE A 161 -49.16 -31.94 -4.83
C ILE A 161 -48.76 -33.39 -5.13
N THR A 162 -48.09 -33.61 -6.26
CA THR A 162 -47.45 -34.90 -6.58
C THR A 162 -45.93 -34.73 -6.64
N ILE A 163 -45.18 -35.77 -6.28
CA ILE A 163 -43.71 -35.73 -6.23
C ILE A 163 -43.10 -35.39 -7.60
N ASP A 164 -43.71 -35.88 -8.68
CA ASP A 164 -43.28 -35.64 -10.06
C ASP A 164 -43.43 -34.17 -10.48
N ARG A 165 -44.34 -33.41 -9.83
CA ARG A 165 -44.51 -31.98 -10.08
C ARG A 165 -43.61 -31.09 -9.24
N VAL A 166 -43.06 -31.59 -8.13
CA VAL A 166 -42.14 -30.84 -7.27
C VAL A 166 -40.69 -30.94 -7.75
N SER A 167 -40.30 -32.06 -8.35
CA SER A 167 -38.89 -32.37 -8.65
C SER A 167 -38.25 -31.42 -9.67
N GLY A 168 -38.99 -31.00 -10.69
CA GLY A 168 -38.52 -30.05 -11.71
C GLY A 168 -38.18 -28.67 -11.12
N PRO A 169 -39.17 -27.94 -10.55
CA PRO A 169 -38.94 -26.60 -9.99
C PRO A 169 -37.89 -26.56 -8.86
N VAL A 170 -37.83 -27.62 -8.04
CA VAL A 170 -36.80 -27.73 -6.99
C VAL A 170 -35.41 -27.90 -7.60
N GLY A 171 -35.26 -28.73 -8.64
CA GLY A 171 -34.00 -28.89 -9.35
C GLY A 171 -33.53 -27.60 -10.01
N GLU A 172 -34.44 -26.84 -10.61
CA GLU A 172 -34.18 -25.54 -11.21
C GLU A 172 -33.72 -24.51 -10.17
N ALA A 173 -34.34 -24.50 -8.99
CA ALA A 173 -33.92 -23.62 -7.89
C ALA A 173 -32.48 -23.93 -7.42
N LEU A 174 -32.08 -25.20 -7.36
CA LEU A 174 -30.72 -25.60 -6.96
C LEU A 174 -29.62 -25.07 -7.88
N VAL A 175 -29.93 -24.81 -9.16
CA VAL A 175 -28.99 -24.20 -10.11
C VAL A 175 -28.54 -22.82 -9.62
N MET A 176 -29.41 -22.08 -8.93
CA MET A 176 -29.06 -20.75 -8.41
C MET A 176 -27.98 -20.81 -7.32
N THR A 177 -28.05 -21.79 -6.42
CA THR A 177 -26.99 -22.01 -5.42
C THR A 177 -25.68 -22.41 -6.10
N ALA A 178 -25.73 -23.30 -7.09
CA ALA A 178 -24.55 -23.69 -7.86
C ALA A 178 -23.93 -22.48 -8.58
N ALA A 179 -24.75 -21.58 -9.15
CA ALA A 179 -24.29 -20.34 -9.74
C ALA A 179 -23.62 -19.41 -8.72
N GLY A 180 -24.20 -19.26 -7.52
CA GLY A 180 -23.60 -18.49 -6.43
C GLY A 180 -22.20 -18.98 -6.05
N LEU A 181 -22.02 -20.30 -5.96
CA LEU A 181 -20.71 -20.92 -5.70
C LEU A 181 -19.74 -20.74 -6.86
N ALA A 182 -20.21 -20.89 -8.11
CA ALA A 182 -19.39 -20.70 -9.30
C ALA A 182 -18.85 -19.27 -9.43
N VAL A 183 -19.58 -18.26 -8.92
CA VAL A 183 -19.12 -16.88 -8.83
C VAL A 183 -18.18 -16.66 -7.65
N ALA A 184 -18.48 -17.25 -6.49
CA ALA A 184 -17.70 -17.05 -5.26
C ALA A 184 -16.30 -17.65 -5.32
N ILE A 185 -16.17 -18.88 -5.82
CA ILE A 185 -14.90 -19.64 -5.77
C ILE A 185 -13.76 -18.91 -6.47
N PRO A 186 -13.89 -18.44 -7.74
CA PRO A 186 -12.83 -17.70 -8.40
C PRO A 186 -12.50 -16.38 -7.69
N ALA A 187 -13.51 -15.68 -7.17
CA ALA A 187 -13.32 -14.40 -6.48
C ALA A 187 -12.50 -14.57 -5.18
N VAL A 188 -12.83 -15.57 -4.36
CA VAL A 188 -12.09 -15.88 -3.13
C VAL A 188 -10.66 -16.34 -3.43
N LEU A 189 -10.47 -17.19 -4.43
CA LEU A 189 -9.14 -17.64 -4.84
C LEU A 189 -8.26 -16.46 -5.29
N ALA A 190 -8.82 -15.59 -6.14
CA ALA A 190 -8.13 -14.40 -6.62
C ALA A 190 -7.79 -13.43 -5.49
N TYR A 191 -8.72 -13.17 -4.56
CA TYR A 191 -8.47 -12.35 -3.38
C TYR A 191 -7.27 -12.89 -2.58
N ASN A 192 -7.26 -14.19 -2.26
CA ASN A 192 -6.18 -14.80 -1.47
C ASN A 192 -4.83 -14.84 -2.20
N VAL A 193 -4.82 -15.06 -3.52
CA VAL A 193 -3.58 -15.05 -4.31
C VAL A 193 -3.02 -13.64 -4.43
N PHE A 194 -3.86 -12.67 -4.80
CA PHE A 194 -3.41 -11.29 -4.96
C PHE A 194 -3.02 -10.66 -3.63
N GLY A 195 -3.73 -10.92 -2.53
CA GLY A 195 -3.35 -10.44 -1.20
C GLY A 195 -1.95 -10.92 -0.80
N ARG A 196 -1.63 -12.20 -1.04
CA ARG A 196 -0.28 -12.73 -0.79
C ARG A 196 0.80 -12.10 -1.67
N LEU A 197 0.49 -11.80 -2.94
CA LEU A 197 1.43 -11.13 -3.84
C LEU A 197 1.65 -9.66 -3.45
N ILE A 198 0.59 -8.94 -3.07
CA ILE A 198 0.69 -7.57 -2.56
C ILE A 198 1.57 -7.53 -1.31
N GLY A 199 1.35 -8.43 -0.34
CA GLY A 199 2.17 -8.47 0.88
C GLY A 199 3.65 -8.77 0.62
N ARG A 200 3.98 -9.52 -0.44
CA ARG A 200 5.38 -9.71 -0.86
C ARG A 200 5.97 -8.42 -1.42
N ILE A 201 5.25 -7.76 -2.32
CA ILE A 201 5.70 -6.48 -2.91
C ILE A 201 5.83 -5.40 -1.81
N GLU A 202 4.91 -5.37 -0.86
CA GLU A 202 4.97 -4.50 0.31
C GLU A 202 6.26 -4.69 1.09
N ALA A 203 6.60 -5.94 1.44
CA ALA A 203 7.84 -6.25 2.14
C ALA A 203 9.10 -5.83 1.35
N ASP A 204 9.10 -6.05 0.02
CA ASP A 204 10.20 -5.64 -0.86
C ASP A 204 10.36 -4.11 -0.89
N LEU A 205 9.25 -3.37 -0.99
CA LEU A 205 9.24 -1.90 -1.00
C LEU A 205 9.59 -1.31 0.37
N GLU A 206 9.16 -1.92 1.47
CA GLU A 206 9.57 -1.53 2.83
C GLU A 206 11.07 -1.73 3.05
N GLY A 207 11.62 -2.85 2.57
CA GLY A 207 13.06 -3.11 2.57
C GLY A 207 13.80 -2.01 1.80
N PHE A 208 13.37 -1.76 0.56
CA PHE A 208 13.94 -0.71 -0.28
C PHE A 208 13.87 0.68 0.37
N ALA A 209 12.72 1.05 0.97
CA ALA A 209 12.55 2.32 1.67
C ALA A 209 13.50 2.44 2.88
N ARG A 210 13.72 1.34 3.61
CA ARG A 210 14.62 1.30 4.75
C ARG A 210 16.07 1.53 4.32
N ASP A 211 16.51 0.81 3.29
CA ASP A 211 17.87 0.90 2.75
C ASP A 211 18.12 2.30 2.15
N LEU A 212 17.12 2.85 1.45
CA LEU A 212 17.17 4.21 0.92
C LEU A 212 17.32 5.24 2.05
N ARG A 213 16.50 5.14 3.10
CA ARG A 213 16.62 6.02 4.26
C ARG A 213 18.02 5.97 4.88
N GLU A 214 18.61 4.79 5.02
CA GLU A 214 19.94 4.61 5.60
C GLU A 214 21.03 5.23 4.73
N LEU A 215 20.99 4.98 3.41
CA LEU A 215 21.90 5.60 2.43
C LEU A 215 21.90 7.14 2.55
N LEU A 216 20.72 7.76 2.66
CA LEU A 216 20.60 9.22 2.72
C LEU A 216 20.97 9.82 4.07
N ILE A 217 20.86 9.04 5.16
CA ILE A 217 21.31 9.48 6.49
C ILE A 217 22.84 9.43 6.57
N ASP A 218 23.47 8.36 6.07
CA ASP A 218 24.92 8.17 6.18
C ASP A 218 25.70 9.12 5.24
N THR A 219 25.08 9.52 4.14
CA THR A 219 25.64 10.54 3.22
C THR A 219 25.48 11.97 3.77
N ALA A 220 24.71 12.19 4.84
CA ALA A 220 24.59 13.51 5.44
C ALA A 220 25.92 13.89 6.10
N PRO A 221 26.56 15.03 5.75
CA PRO A 221 27.86 15.37 6.26
C PRO A 221 27.84 15.42 7.79
N VAL A 222 28.74 14.66 8.42
CA VAL A 222 29.05 14.71 9.85
C VAL A 222 29.65 16.08 10.17
N GLN A 223 28.79 17.10 10.27
CA GLN A 223 29.20 18.49 10.50
C GLN A 223 29.34 18.83 11.99
N SER A 224 29.48 17.83 12.88
CA SER A 224 29.29 18.00 14.33
C SER A 224 30.55 17.79 15.20
N LEU A 225 31.73 17.50 14.65
CA LEU A 225 32.92 17.19 15.49
C LEU A 225 34.15 18.08 15.28
N ALA A 226 34.12 19.02 14.34
CA ALA A 226 35.27 19.90 14.06
C ALA A 226 35.26 21.24 14.84
N GLY A 227 34.16 21.62 15.50
CA GLY A 227 34.03 22.91 16.18
C GLY A 227 34.49 22.95 17.66
N SER A 228 34.86 21.80 18.24
CA SER A 228 35.05 21.69 19.70
C SER A 228 36.52 21.66 20.16
N THR A 229 37.49 21.60 19.25
CA THR A 229 38.91 21.44 19.58
C THR A 229 39.77 22.71 19.43
N GLU A 230 39.25 23.80 18.85
CA GLU A 230 40.02 25.06 18.73
C GLU A 230 39.99 25.97 19.98
N GLY A 231 39.27 25.60 21.04
CA GLY A 231 39.08 26.44 22.23
C GLY A 231 40.07 26.26 23.39
N LEU A 232 41.00 25.30 23.35
CA LEU A 232 41.83 24.94 24.52
C LEU A 232 43.35 25.21 24.34
N GLY A 233 43.78 25.87 23.27
CA GLY A 233 45.21 26.01 22.92
C GLY A 233 45.91 27.32 23.28
N ASN A 234 45.22 28.36 23.76
CA ASN A 234 45.83 29.69 23.90
C ASN A 234 45.61 30.34 25.27
N ALA A 235 46.25 29.81 26.30
CA ALA A 235 46.40 30.51 27.58
C ALA A 235 47.76 30.16 28.21
N SER A 236 48.87 30.56 27.60
CA SER A 236 50.20 30.53 28.22
C SER A 236 51.21 31.38 27.45
N ARG A 237 51.43 32.65 27.85
CA ARG A 237 52.77 33.26 27.87
C ARG A 237 52.82 34.54 28.71
N PRO A 238 53.82 34.71 29.60
CA PRO A 238 53.98 35.88 30.45
C PRO A 238 54.78 36.98 29.75
N ALA A 239 54.46 38.25 30.03
CA ALA A 239 55.25 39.41 29.59
C ALA A 239 56.11 39.93 30.75
N ALA A 240 57.39 40.16 30.48
CA ALA A 240 58.40 40.63 31.41
C ALA A 240 58.89 42.05 31.05
N GLY A 241 58.98 42.91 32.09
CA GLY A 241 59.91 44.06 32.22
C GLY A 241 59.48 45.43 31.66
N PRO A 242 60.06 46.57 32.15
CA PRO A 242 61.25 46.68 32.98
C PRO A 242 61.13 47.54 34.27
N SER A 243 62.20 47.44 35.06
CA SER A 243 62.52 47.99 36.39
C SER A 243 62.95 49.47 36.40
N GLN A 244 62.67 50.19 37.51
CA GLN A 244 63.53 51.27 38.05
C GLN A 244 63.47 51.36 39.60
N ASP A 245 64.64 51.68 40.14
CA ASP A 245 65.17 51.66 41.52
C ASP A 245 64.58 52.66 42.55
N GLY A 246 64.76 52.35 43.83
CA GLY A 246 64.84 53.34 44.92
C GLY A 246 64.51 52.82 46.34
N PRO A 247 65.35 53.02 47.39
CA PRO A 247 65.38 52.14 48.57
C PRO A 247 64.59 52.60 49.83
N ALA A 248 64.25 51.60 50.67
CA ALA A 248 64.07 51.49 52.15
C ALA A 248 64.02 52.77 53.05
N PRO A 249 63.34 52.76 54.24
CA PRO A 249 63.77 51.88 55.33
C PRO A 249 62.70 51.34 56.31
N LEU A 250 63.23 50.45 57.14
CA LEU A 250 62.75 49.73 58.32
C LEU A 250 61.90 50.55 59.33
N GLY A 251 60.99 49.85 60.01
CA GLY A 251 60.35 50.36 61.23
C GLY A 251 59.41 49.34 61.88
N SER A 252 59.95 48.53 62.78
CA SER A 252 59.25 47.61 63.68
C SER A 252 58.81 48.32 64.98
N VAL A 253 57.77 47.75 65.63
CA VAL A 253 57.43 47.79 67.08
C VAL A 253 56.50 48.89 67.61
N GLY A 254 55.48 48.42 68.37
CA GLY A 254 54.82 49.10 69.49
C GLY A 254 53.36 49.47 69.20
N ALA A 255 52.34 49.16 70.01
CA ALA A 255 52.23 48.53 71.33
C ALA A 255 50.78 48.00 71.47
#